data_AF-A0A7C2XVY4-F1
#
_entry.id   AF-A0A7C2XVY4-F1
#
_cell.length_a   1.000
_cell.length_b   1.000
_cell.length_c   1.000
_cell.angle_alpha   90.00
_cell.angle_beta   90.00
_cell.angle_gamma   90.00
#
_symmetry.space_group_name_H-M   'P 1'
#
loop_
_entity.id
_entity.type
_entity.pdbx_description
1 polymer ?
#
loop_
_entity_poly.entity_id
_entity_poly.type
_entity_poly.pdbx_seq_one_letter_code
_entity_poly.pdbx_strand_id
1 'polypeptide(L)'
;MSIVAVGKPLREKLGDEAVESLVELINHSQADQKKDILEFVEEKFERRLSEEIGTLRAELIKWMFIFWVGQVGVILGILFTFFKK
;
A
#
# COMPACT_ATOMS: atom_id res chain seq x y z
N MET A 1 -25.67 -6.16 0.62
CA MET A 1 -25.61 -6.78 -0.72
C MET A 1 -26.28 -5.82 -1.69
N SER A 2 -25.57 -5.38 -2.73
CA SER A 2 -26.16 -4.48 -3.74
C SER A 2 -26.92 -5.35 -4.73
N ILE A 3 -28.23 -5.49 -4.53
CA ILE A 3 -29.08 -6.29 -5.40
C ILE A 3 -29.27 -5.45 -6.67
N VAL A 4 -28.72 -5.91 -7.79
CA VAL A 4 -28.95 -5.27 -9.10
C VAL A 4 -30.42 -5.51 -9.47
N ALA A 5 -31.28 -4.52 -9.21
CA ALA A 5 -32.69 -4.58 -9.56
C ALA A 5 -32.84 -4.39 -11.07
N VAL A 6 -33.12 -5.48 -11.80
CA VAL A 6 -33.35 -5.43 -13.25
C VAL A 6 -34.70 -4.78 -13.53
N GLY A 7 -34.68 -3.68 -14.29
CA GLY A 7 -35.87 -2.91 -14.65
C GLY A 7 -36.87 -3.69 -15.52
N LYS A 8 -38.16 -3.37 -15.39
CA LYS A 8 -39.27 -4.00 -16.13
C LYS A 8 -39.03 -4.20 -17.64
N PRO A 9 -38.47 -3.23 -18.39
CA PRO A 9 -38.27 -3.39 -19.84
C PRO A 9 -37.31 -4.52 -20.23
N LEU A 10 -36.32 -4.83 -19.37
CA LEU A 10 -35.40 -5.94 -19.61
C LEU A 10 -36.06 -7.29 -19.32
N ARG A 11 -36.88 -7.38 -18.26
CA ARG A 11 -37.64 -8.59 -17.92
C ARG A 11 -38.65 -8.96 -19.00
N GLU A 12 -39.34 -7.98 -19.56
CA GLU A 12 -40.32 -8.20 -20.63
C GLU A 12 -39.67 -8.70 -21.94
N LYS A 13 -38.44 -8.28 -22.24
CA LYS A 13 -37.73 -8.67 -23.48
C LYS A 13 -36.91 -9.95 -23.37
N LEU A 14 -36.37 -10.24 -22.19
CA LEU A 14 -35.46 -11.37 -21.97
C LEU A 14 -36.16 -12.57 -21.31
N GLY A 15 -37.30 -12.36 -20.66
CA GLY A 15 -37.96 -13.37 -19.84
C GLY A 15 -37.35 -13.45 -18.44
N ASP A 16 -38.14 -13.91 -17.47
CA ASP A 16 -37.73 -13.94 -16.05
C ASP A 16 -36.51 -14.85 -15.81
N GLU A 17 -36.46 -16.01 -16.46
CA GLU A 17 -35.39 -17.02 -16.31
C GLU A 17 -34.03 -16.50 -16.83
N ALA A 18 -34.02 -15.78 -17.95
CA ALA A 18 -32.80 -15.20 -18.51
C ALA A 18 -32.30 -14.00 -17.68
N VAL A 19 -33.22 -13.22 -17.10
CA VAL A 19 -32.87 -12.14 -16.17
C VAL A 19 -32.26 -12.69 -14.88
N GLU A 20 -32.78 -13.80 -14.37
CA GLU A 20 -32.25 -14.46 -13.18
C GLU A 20 -30.82 -14.97 -13.41
N SER A 21 -30.57 -15.68 -14.51
CA SER A 21 -29.22 -16.10 -14.92
C SER A 21 -28.25 -14.92 -15.10
N LEU A 22 -28.72 -13.79 -15.67
CA LEU A 22 -27.89 -12.59 -15.86
C LEU A 22 -27.52 -11.94 -14.52
N VAL A 23 -28.48 -11.88 -13.59
CA VAL A 23 -28.23 -11.35 -12.24
C VAL A 23 -27.25 -12.24 -11.48
N GLU A 24 -27.37 -13.56 -11.58
CA GLU A 24 -26.41 -14.49 -11.00
C GLU A 24 -25.00 -14.30 -11.55
N LEU A 25 -24.82 -14.20 -12.87
CA LEU A 25 -23.52 -13.94 -13.50
C LEU A 25 -22.90 -12.61 -13.07
N ILE A 26 -23.71 -11.54 -13.01
CA ILE A 26 -23.24 -10.21 -12.58
C ILE A 26 -22.85 -10.23 -11.09
N ASN A 27 -23.65 -10.88 -10.25
CA ASN A 27 -23.36 -11.00 -8.82
C ASN A 27 -22.10 -11.82 -8.56
N HIS A 28 -21.90 -12.93 -9.29
CA HIS A 28 -20.69 -13.73 -9.22
C HIS A 28 -19.46 -12.91 -9.67
N SER A 29 -19.55 -12.23 -10.81
CA SER A 29 -18.47 -11.40 -11.33
C SER A 29 -18.12 -10.21 -10.40
N GLN A 30 -19.10 -9.60 -9.72
CA GLN A 30 -18.84 -8.51 -8.79
C GLN A 30 -18.18 -8.98 -7.48
N ALA A 31 -18.53 -10.18 -7.01
CA ALA A 31 -17.97 -10.74 -5.79
C ALA A 31 -16.47 -11.04 -5.97
N ASP A 32 -16.11 -11.66 -7.10
CA ASP A 32 -14.72 -12.01 -7.41
C ASP A 32 -13.86 -10.75 -7.65
N GLN A 33 -14.37 -9.78 -8.42
CA GLN A 33 -13.63 -8.54 -8.70
C GLN A 33 -13.26 -7.74 -7.45
N LYS A 34 -14.13 -7.68 -6.44
CA LYS A 34 -13.82 -6.95 -5.20
C LYS A 34 -12.71 -7.63 -4.41
N LYS A 35 -12.69 -8.97 -4.41
CA LYS A 35 -11.66 -9.76 -3.73
C LYS A 35 -10.31 -9.58 -4.40
N ASP A 36 -10.27 -9.68 -5.73
CA ASP A 36 -9.04 -9.52 -6.51
C ASP A 36 -8.47 -8.11 -6.37
N ILE A 37 -9.32 -7.08 -6.34
CA ILE A 37 -8.89 -5.70 -6.11
C ILE A 37 -8.33 -5.54 -4.69
N LEU A 38 -8.96 -6.14 -3.67
CA LEU A 38 -8.47 -6.04 -2.30
C LEU A 38 -7.08 -6.68 -2.16
N GLU A 39 -6.93 -7.91 -2.67
CA GLU A 39 -5.68 -8.67 -2.62
C GLU A 39 -4.56 -7.95 -3.40
N PHE A 40 -4.87 -7.42 -4.58
CA PHE A 40 -3.93 -6.64 -5.37
C PHE A 40 -3.51 -5.33 -4.67
N VAL A 41 -4.45 -4.65 -4.01
CA VAL A 41 -4.14 -3.42 -3.25
C VAL A 41 -3.30 -3.75 -2.02
N GLU A 42 -3.62 -4.82 -1.31
CA GLU A 42 -2.87 -5.30 -0.14
C GLU A 42 -1.42 -5.62 -0.52
N GLU A 43 -1.21 -6.49 -1.52
CA GLU A 43 0.14 -6.86 -1.97
C GLU A 43 0.95 -5.63 -2.42
N LYS A 44 0.34 -4.74 -3.21
CA LYS A 44 1.00 -3.53 -3.70
C LYS A 44 1.31 -2.55 -2.57
N PHE A 45 0.45 -2.47 -1.56
CA PHE A 45 0.63 -1.59 -0.41
C PHE A 45 1.72 -2.12 0.53
N GLU A 46 1.70 -3.42 0.84
CA GLU A 46 2.75 -4.08 1.63
C GLU A 46 4.12 -3.92 0.99
N ARG A 47 4.23 -4.15 -0.33
CA ARG A 47 5.50 -3.98 -1.04
C ARG A 47 6.01 -2.55 -0.96
N ARG A 48 5.15 -1.56 -1.25
CA ARG A 48 5.54 -0.14 -1.20
C ARG A 48 5.93 0.32 0.20
N LEU A 49 5.19 -0.10 1.23
CA LEU A 49 5.54 0.23 2.60
C LEU A 49 6.89 -0.36 3.00
N SER A 50 7.16 -1.62 2.64
CA SER A 50 8.44 -2.26 2.91
C SER A 50 9.61 -1.52 2.25
N GLU A 51 9.45 -1.12 0.98
CA GLU A 51 10.42 -0.33 0.22
C GLU A 51 10.66 1.06 0.83
N GLU A 52 9.61 1.79 1.18
CA GLU A 52 9.68 3.12 1.79
C GLU A 52 10.35 3.06 3.18
N ILE A 53 9.99 2.08 4.02
CA ILE A 53 10.61 1.87 5.33
C ILE A 53 12.11 1.54 5.16
N GLY A 54 12.46 0.70 4.20
CA GLY A 54 13.85 0.37 3.89
C GLY A 54 14.65 1.62 3.51
N THR A 55 14.07 2.46 2.66
CA THR A 55 14.68 3.73 2.21
C THR A 55 14.88 4.69 3.38
N LEU A 56 13.85 4.90 4.20
CA LEU A 56 13.92 5.75 5.39
C LEU A 56 14.98 5.25 6.39
N ARG A 57 15.06 3.94 6.62
CA ARG A 57 16.10 3.34 7.48
C ARG A 57 17.51 3.63 6.94
N ALA A 58 17.71 3.50 5.62
CA ALA A 58 19.01 3.79 5.01
C ALA A 58 19.39 5.28 5.13
N GLU A 59 18.43 6.19 4.92
CA GLU A 59 18.64 7.62 5.10
C GLU A 59 18.96 7.97 6.56
N LEU A 60 18.24 7.39 7.52
CA LEU A 60 18.52 7.59 8.95
C LEU A 60 19.94 7.15 9.31
N ILE A 61 20.37 5.97 8.85
CA ILE A 61 21.73 5.48 9.06
C ILE A 61 22.76 6.45 8.46
N LYS A 62 22.54 6.92 7.23
CA LYS A 62 23.40 7.91 6.58
C LYS A 62 23.53 9.19 7.41
N TRP A 63 22.41 9.72 7.92
CA TRP A 63 22.41 10.90 8.77
C TRP A 63 23.11 10.66 10.12
N MET A 64 22.94 9.48 10.71
CA MET A 64 23.69 9.08 11.90
C MET A 64 25.20 9.13 11.64
N PHE A 65 25.68 8.62 10.51
CA PHE A 65 27.11 8.68 10.17
C PHE A 65 27.63 10.11 10.00
N ILE A 66 26.91 10.96 9.27
CA ILE A 66 27.28 12.38 9.09
C ILE A 66 27.39 13.07 10.45
N PHE A 67 26.40 12.85 11.31
CA PHE A 67 26.39 13.37 12.66
C PHE A 67 27.56 12.83 13.50
N TRP A 68 27.79 11.52 13.49
CA TRP A 68 28.87 10.86 14.24
C TRP A 68 30.25 11.37 13.84
N VAL A 69 30.52 11.54 12.54
CA VAL A 69 31.79 12.11 12.07
C VAL A 69 31.98 13.52 12.62
N GLY A 70 30.92 14.34 12.61
CA GLY A 70 30.93 15.67 13.21
C GLY A 70 31.21 15.64 14.72
N GLN A 71 30.50 14.79 15.47
CA GLN A 71 30.69 14.64 16.93
C GLN A 71 32.11 14.18 17.27
N VAL A 72 32.63 13.16 16.58
CA VAL A 72 34.00 12.66 16.77
C VAL A 72 35.02 13.77 16.50
N GLY A 73 34.85 14.55 15.43
CA GLY A 73 35.71 15.69 15.14
C GLY A 73 35.73 16.74 16.25
N VAL A 74 34.56 17.10 16.79
CA VAL A 74 34.45 18.04 17.92
C VAL A 74 35.12 17.50 19.18
N ILE A 75 34.86 16.24 19.53
CA ILE A 75 35.46 15.59 20.72
C ILE A 75 36.99 15.55 20.58
N LEU A 76 37.51 15.14 19.43
CA LEU A 76 38.94 15.13 19.16
C LEU A 76 39.56 16.52 19.22
N GLY A 77 38.88 17.54 18.68
CA GLY A 77 39.34 18.92 18.74
C GLY A 77 39.42 19.46 20.18
N ILE A 78 38.43 19.14 21.01
CA ILE A 78 38.44 19.48 22.44
C ILE A 78 39.59 18.77 23.14
N LEU A 79 39.69 17.43 22.98
CA LEU A 79 40.76 16.65 23.61
C LEU A 79 42.15 17.18 23.22
N PHE A 80 42.38 17.46 21.93
CA PHE A 80 43.66 17.99 21.45
C PHE A 80 43.99 19.35 22.06
N THR A 81 42.99 20.22 22.27
CA THR A 81 43.18 21.51 22.94
C THR A 81 43.58 21.35 24.40
N PHE A 82 43.00 20.38 25.11
CA PHE A 82 43.33 20.07 26.51
C PHE A 82 44.67 19.35 26.68
N PHE A 83 45.08 18.49 25.74
CA PHE A 83 46.38 17.79 25.77
C PHE A 83 47.56 18.66 25.33
N LYS A 84 47.31 19.73 24.57
CA LYS A 84 48.34 20.65 24.08
C LYS A 84 48.59 21.85 25.02
N LYS A 85 48.05 21.78 26.23
CA LYS A 85 48.23 22.74 27.32
C LYS A 85 48.98 22.07 28.46
#